data_AF-A0A6G9Y825-F1
#
_entry.id   AF-A0A6G9Y825-F1
#
_cell.length_a   1.000
_cell.length_b   1.000
_cell.length_c   1.000
_cell.angle_alpha   90.00
_cell.angle_beta   90.00
_cell.angle_gamma   90.00
#
_symmetry.space_group_name_H-M   'P 1'
#
loop_
_entity.id
_entity.type
_entity.pdbx_description
1 polymer ?
#
loop_
_entity_poly.entity_id
_entity_poly.type
_entity_poly.pdbx_seq_one_letter_code
_entity_poly.pdbx_strand_id
1 'polypeptide(L)'
;MSPADRGIYIDYSQFGKRRPVRGGVEARSRRGGFGRTWWGKALIEAVEAMAQPGRLARGRSYARSGQVIDYRIEPGAVTAEVQGSQPRPFTAVFTVRPLRAEEVELIIDTIRGAPGMLAEIASGALPTGLGPLLLPTTAADLDFGCTCPDPGWPCKHVAAVCYILAERLDERPREILTLRGLDLDALISGIEREPTPLDSADPYGDELVLPDLPKLEFRSAIDDLDPLQLRKALRMTAPDEDTVARGLRELRALYEQLDR
;
A
#
# COMPACT_ATOMS: atom_id res chain seq x y z
N MET A 1 -28.73 20.68 23.95
CA MET A 1 -28.21 19.63 23.04
C MET A 1 -29.03 19.65 21.78
N SER A 2 -28.43 20.13 20.68
CA SER A 2 -29.10 20.27 19.38
C SER A 2 -29.24 18.90 18.69
N PRO A 3 -30.34 18.59 17.98
CA PRO A 3 -30.61 17.28 17.38
C PRO A 3 -29.76 16.91 16.13
N ALA A 4 -28.71 17.65 15.82
CA ALA A 4 -28.04 17.62 14.51
C ALA A 4 -26.92 16.57 14.36
N ASP A 5 -26.59 15.80 15.40
CA ASP A 5 -25.40 14.93 15.40
C ASP A 5 -25.71 13.46 15.12
N ARG A 6 -26.60 13.20 14.14
CA ARG A 6 -26.78 11.84 13.61
C ARG A 6 -25.84 11.65 12.45
N GLY A 7 -24.65 11.13 12.73
CA GLY A 7 -23.78 10.55 11.70
C GLY A 7 -24.62 9.66 10.79
N ILE A 8 -24.51 9.89 9.47
CA ILE A 8 -25.28 9.15 8.47
C ILE A 8 -24.96 7.67 8.63
N TYR A 9 -25.83 6.94 9.32
CA TYR A 9 -25.78 5.49 9.38
C TYR A 9 -26.20 5.01 7.98
N ILE A 10 -25.22 4.78 7.11
CA ILE A 10 -25.45 4.12 5.85
C ILE A 10 -25.87 2.70 6.21
N ASP A 11 -27.16 2.42 6.13
CA ASP A 11 -27.65 1.06 6.20
C ASP A 11 -27.04 0.30 5.02
N TYR A 12 -26.17 -0.66 5.28
CA TYR A 12 -25.55 -1.46 4.22
C TYR A 12 -26.43 -2.64 3.79
N SER A 13 -27.57 -2.87 4.46
CA SER A 13 -28.52 -3.95 4.14
C SER A 13 -29.30 -3.69 2.85
N GLN A 14 -29.43 -2.42 2.43
CA GLN A 14 -29.99 -2.03 1.12
C GLN A 14 -29.08 -2.43 -0.06
N PHE A 15 -27.79 -2.70 0.18
CA PHE A 15 -26.93 -3.25 -0.87
C PHE A 15 -27.18 -4.75 -1.01
N GLY A 16 -27.73 -5.15 -2.15
CA GLY A 16 -28.08 -6.54 -2.44
C GLY A 16 -26.90 -7.52 -2.40
N LYS A 17 -27.18 -8.80 -2.70
CA LYS A 17 -26.12 -9.82 -2.80
C LYS A 17 -25.09 -9.42 -3.86
N ARG A 18 -23.83 -9.82 -3.66
CA ARG A 18 -22.77 -9.64 -4.66
C ARG A 18 -23.18 -10.32 -5.97
N ARG A 19 -22.92 -9.66 -7.10
CA ARG A 19 -23.18 -10.22 -8.43
C ARG A 19 -22.07 -11.22 -8.76
N PRO A 20 -22.39 -12.40 -9.31
CA PRO A 20 -21.36 -13.35 -9.70
C PRO A 20 -20.55 -12.81 -10.87
N VAL A 21 -19.25 -13.08 -10.88
CA VAL A 21 -18.34 -12.80 -12.00
C VAL A 21 -18.07 -14.09 -12.74
N ARG A 22 -18.04 -14.06 -14.08
CA ARG A 22 -17.55 -15.17 -14.89
C ARG A 22 -16.09 -14.92 -15.23
N GLY A 23 -15.20 -15.84 -14.86
CA GLY A 23 -13.77 -15.76 -15.19
C GLY A 23 -12.98 -14.72 -14.39
N GLY A 24 -13.49 -14.29 -13.23
CA GLY A 24 -12.70 -13.46 -12.32
C GLY A 24 -11.51 -14.21 -11.76
N VAL A 25 -10.53 -13.47 -11.25
CA VAL A 25 -9.35 -14.00 -10.58
C VAL A 25 -9.80 -14.71 -9.29
N GLU A 26 -9.82 -16.04 -9.34
CA GLU A 26 -10.09 -16.87 -8.17
C GLU A 26 -8.80 -17.08 -7.36
N ALA A 27 -8.89 -16.87 -6.06
CA ALA A 27 -7.86 -17.32 -5.14
C ALA A 27 -7.64 -18.82 -5.26
N ARG A 28 -6.38 -19.25 -5.38
CA ARG A 28 -6.00 -20.67 -5.43
C ARG A 28 -6.17 -21.34 -4.07
N SER A 29 -6.04 -20.60 -2.96
CA SER A 29 -6.35 -21.07 -1.61
C SER A 29 -7.86 -21.22 -1.40
N ARG A 30 -8.41 -22.34 -1.88
CA ARG A 30 -9.83 -22.69 -1.67
C ARG A 30 -10.14 -23.02 -0.20
N ARG A 31 -9.14 -23.45 0.58
CA ARG A 31 -9.18 -23.73 2.03
C ARG A 31 -7.81 -23.45 2.66
N GLY A 32 -7.78 -22.99 3.92
CA GLY A 32 -6.53 -22.68 4.65
C GLY A 32 -6.21 -21.19 4.75
N GLY A 33 -4.98 -20.86 5.16
CA GLY A 33 -4.48 -19.48 5.16
C GLY A 33 -4.17 -18.98 3.74
N PHE A 34 -4.10 -17.66 3.59
CA PHE A 34 -3.42 -17.03 2.46
C PHE A 34 -1.93 -16.88 2.82
N GLY A 35 -1.04 -16.80 1.84
CA GLY A 35 0.41 -16.73 2.07
C GLY A 35 1.01 -18.10 2.41
N ARG A 36 1.60 -18.75 1.42
CA ARG A 36 2.31 -20.03 1.56
C ARG A 36 3.78 -19.83 1.90
N THR A 37 4.36 -18.78 1.35
CA THR A 37 5.76 -18.38 1.59
C THR A 37 5.86 -17.46 2.79
N TRP A 38 7.08 -17.25 3.31
CA TRP A 38 7.28 -16.33 4.44
C TRP A 38 6.94 -14.88 4.05
N TRP A 39 7.20 -14.46 2.80
CA TRP A 39 6.90 -13.10 2.33
C TRP A 39 5.40 -12.88 2.08
N GLY A 40 4.70 -13.89 1.55
CA GLY A 40 3.26 -13.84 1.40
C GLY A 40 2.54 -13.71 2.75
N LYS A 41 3.02 -14.43 3.78
CA LYS A 41 2.52 -14.31 5.16
C LYS A 41 2.80 -12.93 5.75
N ALA A 42 4.04 -12.44 5.63
CA ALA A 42 4.42 -11.14 6.15
C ALA A 42 3.60 -9.99 5.55
N LEU A 43 3.28 -10.03 4.24
CA LEU A 43 2.38 -9.04 3.62
C LEU A 43 0.97 -9.10 4.25
N ILE A 44 0.42 -10.29 4.43
CA ILE A 44 -0.90 -10.46 5.04
C ILE A 44 -0.88 -9.97 6.48
N GLU A 45 0.12 -10.35 7.26
CA GLU A 45 0.28 -9.91 8.65
C GLU A 45 0.33 -8.38 8.76
N ALA A 46 1.06 -7.71 7.85
CA ALA A 46 1.09 -6.25 7.79
C ALA A 46 -0.29 -5.64 7.51
N VAL A 47 -1.06 -6.22 6.58
CA VAL A 47 -2.43 -5.77 6.29
C VAL A 47 -3.38 -6.07 7.45
N GLU A 48 -3.28 -7.25 8.07
CA GLU A 48 -4.16 -7.69 9.15
C GLU A 48 -3.94 -6.91 10.43
N ALA A 49 -2.72 -6.47 10.72
CA ALA A 49 -2.39 -5.61 11.85
C ALA A 49 -3.13 -4.25 11.81
N MET A 50 -3.54 -3.80 10.62
CA MET A 50 -4.16 -2.49 10.40
C MET A 50 -5.68 -2.55 10.20
N ALA A 51 -6.25 -3.75 10.09
CA ALA A 51 -7.59 -3.95 9.55
C ALA A 51 -8.53 -4.63 10.56
N GLN A 52 -9.80 -4.23 10.54
CA GLN A 52 -10.81 -4.86 11.39
C GLN A 52 -11.07 -6.31 10.95
N PRO A 53 -11.02 -7.31 11.87
CA PRO A 53 -11.16 -8.73 11.54
C PRO A 53 -12.40 -9.09 10.70
N GLY A 54 -13.54 -8.44 10.97
CA GLY A 54 -14.78 -8.67 10.24
C GLY A 54 -14.72 -8.23 8.76
N ARG A 55 -13.94 -7.18 8.44
CA ARG A 55 -13.72 -6.72 7.06
C ARG A 55 -12.81 -7.68 6.30
N LEU A 56 -11.75 -8.14 6.95
CA LEU A 56 -10.81 -9.13 6.40
C LEU A 56 -11.52 -10.45 6.07
N ALA A 57 -12.39 -10.94 6.95
CA ALA A 57 -13.17 -12.15 6.69
C ALA A 57 -14.05 -12.03 5.42
N ARG A 58 -14.67 -10.87 5.21
CA ARG A 58 -15.44 -10.61 3.98
C ARG A 58 -14.52 -10.50 2.75
N GLY A 59 -13.36 -9.86 2.88
CA GLY A 59 -12.35 -9.78 1.82
C GLY A 59 -11.87 -11.16 1.37
N ARG A 60 -11.55 -12.06 2.32
CA ARG A 60 -11.20 -13.46 2.03
C ARG A 60 -12.30 -14.17 1.24
N SER A 61 -13.57 -13.93 1.59
CA SER A 61 -14.70 -14.51 0.85
C SER A 61 -14.81 -13.96 -0.58
N TYR A 62 -14.53 -12.67 -0.80
CA TYR A 62 -14.53 -12.07 -2.14
C TYR A 62 -13.40 -12.63 -3.02
N ALA A 63 -12.18 -12.71 -2.49
CA ALA A 63 -11.04 -13.31 -3.19
C ALA A 63 -11.32 -14.78 -3.59
N ARG A 64 -11.87 -15.58 -2.67
CA ARG A 64 -12.22 -16.99 -2.93
C ARG A 64 -13.38 -17.20 -3.90
N SER A 65 -14.25 -16.21 -4.05
CA SER A 65 -15.41 -16.32 -4.94
C SER A 65 -15.20 -15.64 -6.29
N GLY A 66 -13.94 -15.37 -6.65
CA GLY A 66 -13.56 -14.82 -7.95
C GLY A 66 -14.15 -13.44 -8.22
N GLN A 67 -14.32 -12.61 -7.17
CA GLN A 67 -14.96 -11.30 -7.30
C GLN A 67 -14.01 -10.22 -7.82
N VAL A 68 -12.70 -10.45 -7.76
CA VAL A 68 -11.71 -9.61 -8.44
C VAL A 68 -11.78 -9.98 -9.91
N ILE A 69 -12.23 -9.05 -10.76
CA ILE A 69 -12.41 -9.27 -12.20
C ILE A 69 -11.03 -9.30 -12.86
N ASP A 70 -10.25 -8.27 -12.61
CA ASP A 70 -8.86 -8.13 -13.04
C ASP A 70 -8.07 -7.32 -12.01
N TYR A 71 -6.74 -7.31 -12.18
CA TYR A 71 -5.86 -6.42 -11.46
C TYR A 71 -4.59 -6.17 -12.26
N ARG A 72 -3.93 -5.06 -11.96
CA ARG A 72 -2.63 -4.68 -12.48
C ARG A 72 -1.73 -4.25 -11.33
N ILE A 73 -0.49 -4.70 -11.38
CA ILE A 73 0.57 -4.27 -10.46
C ILE A 73 1.41 -3.24 -11.21
N GLU A 74 1.52 -2.06 -10.63
CA GLU A 74 2.30 -0.94 -11.12
C GLU A 74 3.25 -0.48 -9.99
N PRO A 75 4.30 0.31 -10.31
CA PRO A 75 5.13 0.92 -9.29
C PRO A 75 4.30 1.69 -8.26
N GLY A 76 4.35 1.23 -7.01
CA GLY A 76 3.67 1.83 -5.88
C GLY A 76 2.18 1.47 -5.70
N ALA A 77 1.56 0.73 -6.63
CA ALA A 77 0.13 0.44 -6.52
C ALA A 77 -0.31 -0.86 -7.20
N VAL A 78 -1.38 -1.44 -6.67
CA VAL A 78 -2.14 -2.52 -7.31
C VAL A 78 -3.57 -2.02 -7.51
N THR A 79 -3.94 -1.83 -8.78
CA THR A 79 -5.28 -1.37 -9.18
C THR A 79 -6.08 -2.57 -9.67
N ALA A 80 -7.33 -2.70 -9.20
CA ALA A 80 -8.19 -3.85 -9.52
C ALA A 80 -9.65 -3.44 -9.68
N GLU A 81 -10.37 -4.10 -10.59
CA GLU A 81 -11.82 -4.07 -10.62
C GLU A 81 -12.41 -5.20 -9.77
N VAL A 82 -13.26 -4.84 -8.82
CA VAL A 82 -13.89 -5.81 -7.90
C VAL A 82 -15.39 -5.71 -7.99
N GLN A 83 -16.03 -6.82 -8.36
CA GLN A 83 -17.47 -6.91 -8.43
C GLN A 83 -18.09 -6.92 -7.03
N GLY A 84 -18.97 -5.96 -6.80
CA GLY A 84 -19.79 -5.87 -5.60
C GLY A 84 -21.25 -6.25 -5.87
N SER A 85 -22.15 -5.63 -5.13
CA SER A 85 -23.60 -5.72 -5.34
C SER A 85 -24.11 -4.83 -6.48
N GLN A 86 -23.37 -3.79 -6.84
CA GLN A 86 -23.75 -2.83 -7.87
C GLN A 86 -23.49 -3.36 -9.29
N PRO A 87 -24.24 -2.92 -10.31
CA PRO A 87 -24.00 -3.33 -11.70
C PRO A 87 -22.60 -2.97 -12.22
N ARG A 88 -22.07 -1.81 -11.79
CA ARG A 88 -20.70 -1.39 -12.12
C ARG A 88 -19.73 -1.91 -11.05
N PRO A 89 -18.59 -2.53 -11.44
CA PRO A 89 -17.54 -2.91 -10.51
C PRO A 89 -16.95 -1.71 -9.77
N PHE A 90 -16.41 -1.95 -8.58
CA PHE A 90 -15.67 -0.94 -7.83
C PHE A 90 -14.19 -1.00 -8.23
N THR A 91 -13.56 0.16 -8.34
CA THR A 91 -12.11 0.26 -8.51
C THR A 91 -11.51 0.25 -7.11
N ALA A 92 -10.67 -0.74 -6.84
CA ALA A 92 -9.91 -0.90 -5.60
C ALA A 92 -8.43 -0.66 -5.90
N VAL A 93 -7.78 0.14 -5.06
CA VAL A 93 -6.37 0.49 -5.18
C VAL A 93 -5.69 0.14 -3.86
N PHE A 94 -4.70 -0.74 -3.94
CA PHE A 94 -3.80 -1.08 -2.84
C PHE A 94 -2.46 -0.39 -3.10
N THR A 95 -2.13 0.61 -2.31
CA THR A 95 -0.92 1.42 -2.47
C THR A 95 0.16 0.92 -1.54
N VAL A 96 1.37 0.75 -2.05
CA VAL A 96 2.58 0.47 -1.28
C VAL A 96 3.58 1.58 -1.53
N ARG A 97 4.16 2.14 -0.48
CA ARG A 97 5.15 3.21 -0.62
C ARG A 97 6.36 2.72 -1.45
N PRO A 98 6.70 3.40 -2.56
CA PRO A 98 7.95 3.13 -3.28
C PRO A 98 9.17 3.36 -2.38
N LEU A 99 10.24 2.64 -2.67
CA LEU A 99 11.52 2.83 -1.98
C LEU A 99 12.11 4.20 -2.35
N ARG A 100 12.68 4.87 -1.35
CA ARG A 100 13.52 6.05 -1.55
C ARG A 100 14.91 5.65 -2.03
N ALA A 101 15.66 6.58 -2.61
CA ALA A 101 16.99 6.32 -3.14
C ALA A 101 17.93 5.69 -2.09
N GLU A 102 17.87 6.14 -0.84
CA GLU A 102 18.72 5.63 0.24
C GLU A 102 18.34 4.18 0.63
N GLU A 103 17.05 3.84 0.54
CA GLU A 103 16.57 2.48 0.79
C GLU A 103 16.98 1.53 -0.36
N VAL A 104 17.04 2.04 -1.60
CA VAL A 104 17.53 1.29 -2.76
C VAL A 104 19.02 1.02 -2.63
N GLU A 105 19.83 2.02 -2.28
CA GLU A 105 21.27 1.83 -2.03
C GLU A 105 21.52 0.81 -0.92
N LEU A 106 20.75 0.87 0.17
CA LEU A 106 20.86 -0.13 1.25
C LEU A 106 20.55 -1.56 0.77
N ILE A 107 19.57 -1.72 -0.13
CA ILE A 107 19.29 -3.03 -0.74
C ILE A 107 20.48 -3.48 -1.61
N ILE A 108 21.04 -2.59 -2.42
CA ILE A 108 22.20 -2.88 -3.27
C ILE A 108 23.39 -3.32 -2.41
N ASP A 109 23.72 -2.57 -1.36
CA ASP A 109 24.83 -2.89 -0.44
C ASP A 109 24.60 -4.20 0.30
N THR A 110 23.36 -4.48 0.71
CA THR A 110 22.99 -5.76 1.34
C THR A 110 23.24 -6.92 0.37
N ILE A 111 22.89 -6.77 -0.91
CA ILE A 111 23.12 -7.80 -1.94
C ILE A 111 24.62 -7.95 -2.24
N ARG A 112 25.38 -6.86 -2.30
CA ARG A 112 26.85 -6.90 -2.47
C ARG A 112 27.52 -7.68 -1.33
N GLY A 113 27.03 -7.54 -0.10
CA GLY A 113 27.52 -8.28 1.06
C GLY A 113 27.25 -9.79 1.01
N ALA A 114 26.25 -10.23 0.24
CA ALA A 114 25.89 -11.63 0.07
C ALA A 114 25.35 -11.91 -1.36
N PRO A 115 26.23 -12.07 -2.37
CA PRO A 115 25.83 -12.17 -3.77
C PRO A 115 24.83 -13.31 -4.10
N GLY A 116 24.76 -14.34 -3.27
CA GLY A 116 23.76 -15.41 -3.37
C GLY A 116 22.31 -14.90 -3.34
N MET A 117 22.05 -13.76 -2.69
CA MET A 117 20.73 -13.13 -2.66
C MET A 117 20.23 -12.74 -4.06
N LEU A 118 21.12 -12.30 -4.96
CA LEU A 118 20.73 -11.96 -6.33
C LEU A 118 20.30 -13.21 -7.11
N ALA A 119 21.01 -14.33 -6.92
CA ALA A 119 20.66 -15.60 -7.53
C ALA A 119 19.31 -16.13 -7.02
N GLU A 120 19.02 -15.97 -5.72
CA GLU A 120 17.69 -16.28 -5.16
C GLU A 120 16.58 -15.46 -5.82
N ILE A 121 16.76 -14.14 -5.94
CA ILE A 121 15.81 -13.25 -6.65
C ILE A 121 15.60 -13.70 -8.10
N ALA A 122 16.70 -13.95 -8.82
CA ALA A 122 16.66 -14.38 -10.22
C ALA A 122 15.94 -15.73 -10.38
N SER A 123 16.12 -16.65 -9.41
CA SER A 123 15.44 -17.95 -9.35
C SER A 123 13.96 -17.87 -8.99
N GLY A 124 13.47 -16.68 -8.61
CA GLY A 124 12.08 -16.47 -8.21
C GLY A 124 11.82 -16.79 -6.74
N ALA A 125 12.78 -16.53 -5.85
CA ALA A 125 12.61 -16.51 -4.40
C ALA A 125 12.92 -15.11 -3.84
N LEU A 126 12.42 -14.79 -2.64
CA LEU A 126 12.81 -13.57 -1.93
C LEU A 126 13.78 -13.93 -0.80
N PRO A 127 15.01 -13.36 -0.78
CA PRO A 127 15.94 -13.54 0.32
C PRO A 127 15.37 -12.99 1.62
N THR A 128 15.45 -13.76 2.71
CA THR A 128 14.95 -13.34 4.04
C THR A 128 15.62 -12.06 4.53
N GLY A 129 16.91 -11.87 4.23
CA GLY A 129 17.66 -10.67 4.58
C GLY A 129 17.11 -9.38 3.98
N LEU A 130 16.40 -9.45 2.84
CA LEU A 130 15.79 -8.29 2.18
C LEU A 130 14.35 -8.04 2.62
N GLY A 131 13.75 -8.96 3.38
CA GLY A 131 12.36 -8.85 3.85
C GLY A 131 12.05 -7.54 4.56
N PRO A 132 12.84 -7.11 5.56
CA PRO A 132 12.61 -5.85 6.27
C PRO A 132 12.65 -4.60 5.38
N LEU A 133 13.37 -4.65 4.25
CA LEU A 133 13.50 -3.52 3.33
C LEU A 133 12.39 -3.52 2.27
N LEU A 134 12.01 -4.70 1.76
CA LEU A 134 11.08 -4.86 0.63
C LEU A 134 9.62 -5.03 1.03
N LEU A 135 9.34 -5.59 2.21
CA LEU A 135 7.98 -5.79 2.68
C LEU A 135 7.52 -4.58 3.51
N PRO A 136 6.22 -4.25 3.48
CA PRO A 136 5.68 -3.20 4.33
C PRO A 136 5.85 -3.61 5.80
N THR A 137 6.52 -2.77 6.58
CA THR A 137 6.74 -3.02 8.02
C THR A 137 5.86 -2.13 8.89
N THR A 138 5.39 -1.00 8.35
CA THR A 138 4.60 -0.02 9.09
C THR A 138 3.28 0.29 8.39
N ALA A 139 2.32 0.82 9.15
CA ALA A 139 1.05 1.29 8.60
C ALA A 139 1.19 2.49 7.64
N ALA A 140 2.33 3.18 7.67
CA ALA A 140 2.64 4.27 6.76
C ALA A 140 3.14 3.78 5.39
N ASP A 141 3.56 2.52 5.28
CA ASP A 141 3.98 1.91 4.00
C ASP A 141 2.78 1.50 3.15
N LEU A 142 1.58 1.44 3.74
CA LEU A 142 0.37 0.90 3.13
C LEU A 142 -0.79 1.89 3.14
N ASP A 143 -1.49 1.93 2.02
CA ASP A 143 -2.61 2.83 1.82
C ASP A 143 -3.67 2.19 0.90
N PHE A 144 -4.93 2.61 1.02
CA PHE A 144 -6.07 1.89 0.43
C PHE A 144 -7.12 2.84 -0.16
N GLY A 145 -7.34 2.78 -1.47
CA GLY A 145 -8.42 3.48 -2.15
C GLY A 145 -9.53 2.53 -2.60
N CYS A 146 -10.80 2.93 -2.48
CA CYS A 146 -11.87 2.21 -3.16
C CYS A 146 -13.05 3.12 -3.49
N THR A 147 -13.65 2.94 -4.68
CA THR A 147 -14.87 3.66 -5.07
C THR A 147 -16.15 3.14 -4.40
N CYS A 148 -16.04 2.18 -3.48
CA CYS A 148 -17.19 1.65 -2.76
C CYS A 148 -17.64 2.57 -1.60
N PRO A 149 -18.92 2.54 -1.21
CA PRO A 149 -19.42 3.39 -0.14
C PRO A 149 -19.02 2.94 1.28
N ASP A 150 -18.24 1.86 1.44
CA ASP A 150 -17.74 1.43 2.75
C ASP A 150 -16.56 2.33 3.16
N PRO A 151 -16.67 3.12 4.25
CA PRO A 151 -15.58 3.98 4.73
C PRO A 151 -14.46 3.17 5.39
N GLY A 152 -14.51 1.84 5.27
CA GLY A 152 -13.55 0.92 5.82
C GLY A 152 -12.19 0.97 5.19
N TRP A 153 -11.20 0.66 6.02
CA TRP A 153 -9.81 0.82 5.67
C TRP A 153 -8.96 -0.35 6.18
N PRO A 154 -8.58 -1.30 5.31
CA PRO A 154 -9.13 -1.50 3.96
C PRO A 154 -10.61 -1.89 4.01
N CYS A 155 -11.37 -1.53 2.97
CA CYS A 155 -12.70 -2.10 2.75
C CYS A 155 -12.59 -3.57 2.33
N LYS A 156 -13.71 -4.30 2.29
CA LYS A 156 -13.70 -5.71 1.87
C LYS A 156 -13.14 -5.94 0.45
N HIS A 157 -13.28 -4.96 -0.46
CA HIS A 157 -12.79 -5.08 -1.84
C HIS A 157 -11.27 -4.97 -1.89
N VAL A 158 -10.69 -3.96 -1.25
CA VAL A 158 -9.22 -3.82 -1.17
C VAL A 158 -8.62 -4.99 -0.39
N ALA A 159 -9.26 -5.44 0.69
CA ALA A 159 -8.82 -6.65 1.40
C ALA A 159 -8.80 -7.89 0.48
N ALA A 160 -9.76 -8.03 -0.43
CA ALA A 160 -9.73 -9.11 -1.43
C ALA A 160 -8.52 -8.99 -2.37
N VAL A 161 -8.19 -7.77 -2.81
CA VAL A 161 -7.00 -7.49 -3.62
C VAL A 161 -5.73 -7.85 -2.87
N CYS A 162 -5.61 -7.50 -1.58
CA CYS A 162 -4.45 -7.88 -0.76
C CYS A 162 -4.23 -9.40 -0.71
N TYR A 163 -5.31 -10.18 -0.58
CA TYR A 163 -5.21 -11.64 -0.56
C TYR A 163 -4.80 -12.22 -1.92
N ILE A 164 -5.32 -11.68 -3.03
CA ILE A 164 -4.90 -12.06 -4.39
C ILE A 164 -3.44 -11.68 -4.62
N LEU A 165 -3.02 -10.49 -4.19
CA LEU A 165 -1.63 -10.04 -4.27
C LEU A 165 -0.70 -10.96 -3.49
N ALA A 166 -1.07 -11.38 -2.28
CA ALA A 166 -0.24 -12.29 -1.49
C ALA A 166 -0.02 -13.65 -2.20
N GLU A 167 -1.06 -14.23 -2.81
CA GLU A 167 -0.91 -15.44 -3.63
C GLU A 167 -0.08 -15.19 -4.88
N ARG A 168 -0.23 -14.02 -5.48
CA ARG A 168 0.56 -13.63 -6.65
C ARG A 168 2.05 -13.52 -6.30
N LEU A 169 2.37 -12.91 -5.17
CA LEU A 169 3.74 -12.82 -4.67
C LEU A 169 4.31 -14.19 -4.25
N ASP A 170 3.49 -15.10 -3.74
CA ASP A 170 3.92 -16.50 -3.51
C ASP A 170 4.40 -17.16 -4.81
N GLU A 171 3.82 -16.82 -5.96
CA GLU A 171 4.14 -17.40 -7.26
C GLU A 171 5.22 -16.65 -8.03
N ARG A 172 5.23 -15.32 -7.86
CA ARG A 172 6.13 -14.41 -8.57
C ARG A 172 6.65 -13.34 -7.60
N PRO A 173 7.56 -13.71 -6.67
CA PRO A 173 8.02 -12.78 -5.64
C PRO A 173 8.68 -11.54 -6.21
N ARG A 174 9.29 -11.62 -7.40
CA ARG A 174 9.90 -10.46 -8.09
C ARG A 174 8.95 -9.27 -8.28
N GLU A 175 7.65 -9.50 -8.32
CA GLU A 175 6.65 -8.42 -8.46
C GLU A 175 6.63 -7.48 -7.25
N ILE A 176 7.19 -7.90 -6.10
CA ILE A 176 7.40 -6.98 -4.96
C ILE A 176 8.40 -5.88 -5.30
N LEU A 177 9.42 -6.15 -6.12
CA LEU A 177 10.39 -5.14 -6.54
C LEU A 177 9.68 -4.07 -7.36
N THR A 178 8.92 -4.50 -8.37
CA THR A 178 8.09 -3.60 -9.19
C THR A 178 7.14 -2.79 -8.31
N LEU A 179 6.41 -3.43 -7.39
CA LEU A 179 5.49 -2.76 -6.48
C LEU A 179 6.19 -1.74 -5.57
N ARG A 180 7.44 -2.00 -5.18
CA ARG A 180 8.29 -1.07 -4.43
C ARG A 180 9.02 -0.04 -5.31
N GLY A 181 8.71 0.02 -6.61
CA GLY A 181 9.30 0.97 -7.55
C GLY A 181 10.74 0.64 -7.96
N LEU A 182 11.18 -0.59 -7.72
CA LEU A 182 12.52 -1.06 -8.06
C LEU A 182 12.47 -1.95 -9.30
N ASP A 183 13.24 -1.57 -10.31
CA ASP A 183 13.45 -2.38 -11.50
C ASP A 183 14.65 -3.33 -11.31
N LEU A 184 14.54 -4.55 -11.85
CA LEU A 184 15.57 -5.57 -11.67
C LEU A 184 16.85 -5.23 -12.45
N ASP A 185 16.72 -4.70 -13.67
CA ASP A 185 17.88 -4.34 -14.49
C ASP A 185 18.60 -3.14 -13.87
N ALA A 186 17.84 -2.18 -13.34
CA ALA A 186 18.40 -1.09 -12.53
C ALA A 186 19.12 -1.60 -11.27
N LEU A 187 18.56 -2.60 -10.58
CA LEU A 187 19.17 -3.22 -9.40
C LEU A 187 20.50 -3.92 -9.76
N ILE A 188 20.52 -4.72 -10.82
CA ILE A 188 21.73 -5.41 -11.30
C ILE A 188 22.80 -4.38 -11.70
N SER A 189 22.42 -3.37 -12.47
CA SER A 189 23.33 -2.28 -12.87
C SER A 189 23.89 -1.52 -11.66
N GLY A 190 23.08 -1.32 -10.63
CA GLY A 190 23.51 -0.72 -9.37
C GLY A 190 24.54 -1.58 -8.64
N ILE A 191 24.36 -2.90 -8.60
CA ILE A 191 25.31 -3.83 -7.99
C ILE A 191 26.66 -3.85 -8.72
N GLU A 192 26.64 -3.85 -10.05
CA GLU A 192 27.83 -3.87 -10.91
C GLU A 192 28.62 -2.56 -10.89
N ARG A 193 27.95 -1.43 -10.62
CA ARG A 193 28.62 -0.16 -10.44
C ARG A 193 29.47 -0.22 -9.18
N GLU A 194 30.78 0.00 -9.30
CA GLU A 194 31.62 0.23 -8.13
C GLU A 194 31.04 1.40 -7.33
N PRO A 195 30.89 1.28 -6.00
CA PRO A 195 30.51 2.41 -5.18
C PRO A 195 31.53 3.51 -5.46
N THR A 196 31.07 4.62 -6.06
CA THR A 196 31.91 5.81 -6.15
C THR A 196 32.30 6.13 -4.72
N PRO A 197 33.59 6.13 -4.37
CA PRO A 197 33.99 6.56 -3.05
C PRO A 197 33.35 7.93 -2.81
N LEU A 198 32.82 8.16 -1.61
CA LEU A 198 32.59 9.52 -1.12
C LEU A 198 33.95 10.22 -0.91
N ASP A 199 34.80 10.22 -1.93
CA ASP A 199 35.85 11.21 -2.09
C ASP A 199 35.16 12.39 -2.78
N SER A 200 34.27 13.06 -2.04
CA SER A 200 33.98 14.43 -2.42
C SER A 200 35.22 15.23 -2.05
N ALA A 201 35.77 15.95 -3.03
CA ALA A 201 36.76 17.00 -2.77
C ALA A 201 36.22 18.11 -1.83
N ASP A 202 34.95 18.00 -1.46
CA ASP A 202 34.20 18.86 -0.58
C ASP A 202 33.33 18.01 0.39
N PRO A 203 33.92 17.50 1.49
CA PRO A 203 33.20 16.71 2.50
C PRO A 203 32.11 17.50 3.23
N TYR A 204 32.14 18.83 3.13
CA TYR A 204 31.30 19.74 3.89
C TYR A 204 30.22 20.43 3.03
N GLY A 205 30.24 20.25 1.70
CA GLY A 205 29.28 20.88 0.80
C GLY A 205 29.55 22.36 0.53
N ASP A 206 30.78 22.83 0.75
CA ASP A 206 31.25 24.19 0.51
C ASP A 206 31.10 24.63 -0.96
N GLU A 207 31.15 23.70 -1.92
CA GLU A 207 30.95 23.92 -3.36
C GLU A 207 29.58 23.43 -3.85
N LEU A 208 28.75 22.88 -2.96
CA LEU A 208 27.44 22.34 -3.31
C LEU A 208 26.45 23.47 -3.64
N VAL A 209 26.20 23.67 -4.93
CA VAL A 209 25.13 24.58 -5.38
C VAL A 209 23.78 23.90 -5.15
N LEU A 210 23.08 24.33 -4.09
CA LEU A 210 21.73 23.87 -3.80
C LEU A 210 20.76 24.33 -4.92
N PRO A 211 19.81 23.48 -5.34
CA PRO A 211 18.76 23.91 -6.25
C PRO A 211 17.91 25.01 -5.59
N ASP A 212 17.34 25.88 -6.42
CA ASP A 212 16.38 26.87 -5.95
C ASP A 212 15.24 26.18 -5.20
N LEU A 213 14.82 26.79 -4.08
CA LEU A 213 13.67 26.30 -3.33
C LEU A 213 12.44 26.23 -4.26
N PRO A 214 11.61 25.17 -4.14
CA PRO A 214 10.38 25.10 -4.90
C PRO A 214 9.52 26.33 -4.58
N LYS A 215 8.97 26.95 -5.61
CA LYS A 215 8.03 28.06 -5.45
C LYS A 215 6.73 27.51 -4.90
N LEU A 216 6.49 27.72 -3.61
CA LEU A 216 5.25 27.34 -2.94
C LEU A 216 4.09 28.19 -3.48
N GLU A 217 3.11 27.54 -4.13
CA GLU A 217 1.83 28.18 -4.40
C GLU A 217 0.99 28.11 -3.12
N PHE A 218 0.59 29.27 -2.59
CA PHE A 218 -0.26 29.31 -1.40
C PHE A 218 -1.70 28.94 -1.79
N ARG A 219 -2.18 27.79 -1.30
CA ARG A 219 -3.59 27.39 -1.34
C ARG A 219 -4.19 27.51 0.06
N SER A 220 -5.53 27.56 0.16
CA SER A 220 -6.16 27.42 1.47
C SER A 220 -5.75 26.09 2.07
N ALA A 221 -5.54 26.03 3.39
CA ALA A 221 -5.10 24.80 4.03
C ALA A 221 -6.09 23.64 3.77
N ILE A 222 -7.39 23.92 3.67
CA ILE A 222 -8.41 22.93 3.32
C ILE A 222 -8.26 22.39 1.89
N ASP A 223 -7.87 23.24 0.94
CA ASP A 223 -7.74 22.86 -0.47
C ASP A 223 -6.42 22.13 -0.76
N ASP A 224 -5.40 22.34 0.06
CA ASP A 224 -4.08 21.68 -0.04
C ASP A 224 -3.99 20.40 0.80
N LEU A 225 -4.94 20.18 1.70
CA LEU A 225 -5.03 18.98 2.52
C LEU A 225 -5.51 17.79 1.67
N ASP A 226 -4.57 17.08 1.06
CA ASP A 226 -4.83 15.75 0.51
C ASP A 226 -5.31 14.84 1.66
N PRO A 227 -6.57 14.37 1.63
CA PRO A 227 -7.12 13.51 2.67
C PRO A 227 -6.29 12.23 2.88
N LEU A 228 -5.62 11.74 1.83
CA LEU A 228 -4.74 10.59 1.91
C LEU A 228 -3.42 10.93 2.62
N GLN A 229 -2.78 12.04 2.27
CA GLN A 229 -1.52 12.43 2.92
C GLN A 229 -1.72 12.79 4.39
N LEU A 230 -2.81 13.50 4.73
CA LEU A 230 -3.10 13.80 6.14
C LEU A 230 -3.36 12.52 6.93
N ARG A 231 -4.13 11.59 6.35
CA ARG A 231 -4.40 10.29 6.96
C ARG A 231 -3.13 9.47 7.17
N LYS A 232 -2.20 9.50 6.20
CA LYS A 232 -0.88 8.90 6.31
C LYS A 232 -0.04 9.53 7.42
N ALA A 233 -0.03 10.86 7.52
CA ALA A 233 0.68 11.58 8.58
C ALA A 233 0.14 11.25 9.98
N LEU A 234 -1.19 11.21 10.15
CA LEU A 234 -1.82 10.85 11.41
C LEU A 234 -1.49 9.42 11.86
N ARG A 235 -1.33 8.49 10.91
CA ARG A 235 -0.92 7.11 11.18
C ARG A 235 0.51 6.97 11.69
N MET A 236 1.37 7.96 11.45
CA MET A 236 2.69 7.99 12.09
C MET A 236 2.60 8.24 13.59
N THR A 237 1.48 8.82 14.06
CA THR A 237 1.26 9.19 15.47
C THR A 237 0.32 8.26 16.22
N ALA A 238 -0.61 7.60 15.51
CA ALA A 238 -1.58 6.69 16.10
C ALA A 238 -1.77 5.43 15.23
N PRO A 239 -1.65 4.21 15.82
CA PRO A 239 -1.83 2.97 15.07
C PRO A 239 -3.31 2.61 14.83
N ASP A 240 -4.23 3.15 15.63
CA ASP A 240 -5.65 2.79 15.58
C ASP A 240 -6.47 3.67 14.63
N GLU A 241 -7.31 3.03 13.84
CA GLU A 241 -8.03 3.67 12.75
C GLU A 241 -9.16 4.60 13.23
N ASP A 242 -9.76 4.31 14.39
CA ASP A 242 -10.82 5.15 14.95
C ASP A 242 -10.26 6.51 15.41
N THR A 243 -9.05 6.54 15.94
CA THR A 243 -8.34 7.77 16.32
C THR A 243 -7.88 8.54 15.10
N VAL A 244 -7.36 7.88 14.07
CA VAL A 244 -7.03 8.54 12.79
C VAL A 244 -8.28 9.18 12.16
N ALA A 245 -9.40 8.45 12.12
CA ALA A 245 -10.66 8.96 11.57
C ALA A 245 -11.24 10.13 12.38
N ARG A 246 -11.12 10.09 13.71
CA ARG A 246 -11.51 11.21 14.60
C ARG A 246 -10.62 12.43 14.40
N GLY A 247 -9.30 12.25 14.36
CA GLY A 247 -8.35 13.33 14.13
C GLY A 247 -8.57 14.04 12.78
N LEU A 248 -8.87 13.28 11.72
CA LEU A 248 -9.25 13.85 10.41
C LEU A 248 -10.49 14.75 10.49
N ARG A 249 -11.52 14.34 11.24
CA ARG A 249 -12.75 15.14 11.40
C ARG A 249 -12.50 16.41 12.22
N GLU A 250 -11.77 16.30 13.31
CA GLU A 250 -11.43 17.43 14.19
C GLU A 250 -10.57 18.47 13.47
N LEU A 251 -9.56 18.03 12.71
CA LEU A 251 -8.73 18.91 11.89
C LEU A 251 -9.55 19.65 10.83
N ARG A 252 -10.41 18.95 10.10
CA ARG A 252 -11.29 19.58 9.09
C ARG A 252 -12.20 20.64 9.75
N ALA A 253 -12.83 20.31 10.87
CA ALA A 253 -13.69 21.24 11.59
C ALA A 253 -12.93 22.49 12.08
N LEU A 254 -11.67 22.33 12.52
CA LEU A 254 -10.82 23.44 12.96
C LEU A 254 -10.41 24.35 11.81
N TYR A 255 -10.02 23.80 10.66
CA TYR A 255 -9.70 24.62 9.49
C TYR A 255 -10.94 25.35 8.93
N GLU A 256 -12.12 24.71 8.93
CA GLU A 256 -13.37 25.36 8.52
C GLU A 256 -13.75 26.56 9.43
N GLN A 257 -13.26 26.58 10.68
CA GLN A 257 -13.41 27.72 11.58
C GLN A 257 -12.40 28.84 11.31
N LEU A 258 -11.20 28.50 10.82
CA LEU A 258 -10.14 29.48 10.52
C LEU A 258 -10.34 30.19 9.17
N ASP A 259 -11.08 29.59 8.24
CA ASP A 259 -11.45 30.19 6.95
C ASP A 259 -12.66 31.16 7.05
N ARG A 260 -13.21 31.38 8.24
CA ARG A 260 -14.32 32.33 8.52
C ARG A 260 -13.81 33.60 9.18
#